data_AF-A0A955JDJ4-F1
#
_entry.id   AF-A0A955JDJ4-F1
#
_cell.length_a   1.000
_cell.length_b   1.000
_cell.length_c   1.000
_cell.angle_alpha   90.00
_cell.angle_beta   90.00
_cell.angle_gamma   90.00
#
_symmetry.space_group_name_H-M   'P 1'
#
loop_
_entity.id
_entity.type
_entity.pdbx_description
1 polymer ?
#
loop_
_entity_poly.entity_id
_entity_poly.type
_entity_poly.pdbx_seq_one_letter_code
_entity_poly.pdbx_strand_id
1 'polypeptide(L)'
;MARPVVSAGFLAVVTILVASRSISAQTEGPDFGPPRRPGPEATPEAQEVSPSPKSQEGLTAQLIHWPEFRGLEAARALAARGSEALPVVLANLDDNDWRIRCGSAWALGEMRDPQAYPRLRRCLDDVANNISMGTFFAALVKIDPVAATSDILPHLGSDYPRTAKEAFEALPPVMDDSFASRLIELLRHRDDEVRFRAVALLARLRTLPETHVFLDLLSDPQARIGRRAADLLSESDRPEVHRELRALFLAGNSRAAAFAGLALVMAEDRQNRIILGPEIELRERALRFARMSGQQLENTAGLSVLANLSKRSTDPELRQIADRHLMPALLGLVFGGVVSKDYGAIKDICLAKVRMLSGENFGSDRDAWISFWEERGDSFVARRELATIDAKALESLELEYSRREEGRSELRVWLKAGAPDGSWTGTLRPIWIASEDLQALGRELDAIDVFADRGMKHDPAFAGDYVELLLRLGAAEFRRAHYAHIPAV
;
A
#
# COMPACT_ATOMS: atom_id res chain seq x y z
N MET A 1 -32.26 7.32 35.53
CA MET A 1 -31.62 8.62 35.84
C MET A 1 -30.13 8.39 36.05
N ALA A 2 -29.29 9.35 35.65
CA ALA A 2 -27.88 9.57 36.03
C ALA A 2 -26.84 8.41 35.93
N ARG A 3 -25.89 8.56 34.99
CA ARG A 3 -24.43 8.31 35.19
C ARG A 3 -23.81 9.61 35.81
N PRO A 4 -22.46 9.84 35.96
CA PRO A 4 -21.25 9.03 35.71
C PRO A 4 -20.15 9.18 36.82
N VAL A 5 -18.86 9.12 36.40
CA VAL A 5 -17.55 9.46 37.06
C VAL A 5 -16.80 8.22 37.59
N VAL A 6 -15.76 7.66 36.94
CA VAL A 6 -14.48 8.18 36.36
C VAL A 6 -13.43 8.55 37.41
N SER A 7 -12.39 7.72 37.54
CA SER A 7 -11.03 8.13 37.89
C SER A 7 -10.00 7.12 37.36
N ALA A 8 -8.75 7.57 37.16
CA ALA A 8 -7.66 6.82 36.53
C ALA A 8 -6.44 6.70 37.46
N GLY A 9 -5.42 5.91 37.06
CA GLY A 9 -4.17 5.67 37.80
C GLY A 9 -3.86 4.16 37.81
N PHE A 10 -3.06 3.57 36.91
CA PHE A 10 -1.66 3.81 36.52
C PHE A 10 -0.61 3.43 37.60
N LEU A 11 0.12 2.36 37.29
CA LEU A 11 1.45 1.93 37.78
C LEU A 11 1.66 1.42 39.23
N ALA A 12 2.23 0.20 39.32
CA ALA A 12 3.04 -0.30 40.44
C ALA A 12 3.98 -1.43 39.97
N VAL A 13 5.00 -1.76 40.80
CA VAL A 13 5.97 -2.90 40.69
C VAL A 13 7.08 -2.69 39.62
N VAL A 14 8.39 -2.52 39.92
CA VAL A 14 9.19 -2.38 41.17
C VAL A 14 10.41 -1.45 40.93
N THR A 15 10.87 -0.72 41.96
CA THR A 15 12.28 -0.27 42.13
C THR A 15 12.68 -0.49 43.61
N ILE A 16 13.92 -0.91 43.88
CA ILE A 16 14.90 -0.31 44.83
C ILE A 16 16.01 -1.32 45.22
N LEU A 17 17.22 -0.78 45.38
CA LEU A 17 18.47 -1.47 45.73
C LEU A 17 18.94 -1.03 47.14
N VAL A 18 19.84 -1.82 47.74
CA VAL A 18 20.70 -1.49 48.92
C VAL A 18 20.05 -1.43 50.31
N ALA A 19 20.57 -2.27 51.21
CA ALA A 19 20.76 -1.93 52.61
C ALA A 19 22.16 -2.41 53.07
N SER A 20 22.83 -1.57 53.85
CA SER A 20 24.22 -1.74 54.32
C SER A 20 24.33 -2.52 55.63
N ARG A 21 25.50 -3.13 55.89
CA ARG A 21 26.05 -3.22 57.26
C ARG A 21 27.57 -3.41 57.27
N SER A 22 28.27 -2.44 57.84
CA SER A 22 29.67 -2.55 58.28
C SER A 22 29.75 -3.30 59.61
N ILE A 23 30.93 -3.86 59.97
CA ILE A 23 31.55 -3.79 61.32
C ILE A 23 32.94 -4.44 61.35
N SER A 24 33.79 -3.91 62.22
CA SER A 24 35.09 -4.41 62.72
C SER A 24 36.33 -4.40 61.81
N ALA A 25 37.28 -3.55 62.22
CA ALA A 25 38.69 -3.66 61.89
C ALA A 25 39.42 -4.54 62.91
N GLN A 26 40.47 -5.24 62.47
CA GLN A 26 41.61 -5.61 63.32
C GLN A 26 42.91 -5.40 62.52
N THR A 27 43.97 -5.04 63.25
CA THR A 27 45.29 -4.63 62.75
C THR A 27 46.31 -5.73 62.99
N GLU A 28 47.05 -6.15 61.97
CA GLU A 28 48.38 -6.79 62.11
C GLU A 28 49.36 -6.29 61.03
N GLY A 29 50.65 -6.49 61.26
CA GLY A 29 51.75 -5.70 60.68
C GLY A 29 52.28 -6.14 59.30
N PRO A 30 53.39 -5.50 58.84
CA PRO A 30 53.95 -5.73 57.50
C PRO A 30 54.84 -6.98 57.45
N ASP A 31 54.56 -7.88 56.50
CA ASP A 31 55.40 -9.04 56.22
C ASP A 31 56.47 -8.71 55.16
N PHE A 32 57.74 -8.97 55.50
CA PHE A 32 58.90 -8.71 54.64
C PHE A 32 59.40 -10.01 54.02
N GLY A 33 58.92 -10.33 52.82
CA GLY A 33 59.43 -11.45 52.02
C GLY A 33 60.90 -11.25 51.57
N PRO A 34 61.72 -12.32 51.51
CA PRO A 34 63.14 -12.23 51.15
C PRO A 34 63.37 -11.94 49.66
N PRO A 35 64.54 -11.37 49.28
CA PRO A 35 64.78 -10.88 47.93
C PRO A 35 64.93 -12.00 46.89
N ARG A 36 64.25 -11.85 45.75
CA ARG A 36 64.48 -12.69 44.56
C ARG A 36 65.75 -12.25 43.83
N ARG A 37 66.53 -13.23 43.37
CA ARG A 37 67.77 -13.03 42.60
C ARG A 37 67.48 -12.52 41.18
N PRO A 38 68.39 -11.78 40.54
CA PRO A 38 68.22 -11.37 39.14
C PRO A 38 68.35 -12.57 38.20
N GLY A 39 67.39 -12.68 37.26
CA GLY A 39 67.45 -13.56 36.09
C GLY A 39 68.00 -12.82 34.86
N PRO A 40 68.29 -13.53 33.75
CA PRO A 40 69.10 -13.02 32.65
C PRO A 40 68.39 -11.98 31.78
N GLU A 41 69.19 -11.24 31.02
CA GLU A 41 68.83 -10.12 30.16
C GLU A 41 67.71 -10.47 29.16
N ALA A 42 66.76 -9.55 28.99
CA ALA A 42 65.72 -9.67 27.98
C ALA A 42 66.31 -9.47 26.58
N THR A 43 66.18 -10.48 25.72
CA THR A 43 66.20 -10.27 24.26
C THR A 43 65.12 -9.25 23.89
N PRO A 44 65.38 -8.33 22.94
CA PRO A 44 64.42 -7.28 22.60
C PRO A 44 63.13 -7.90 22.05
N GLU A 45 62.01 -7.56 22.68
CA GLU A 45 60.68 -7.88 22.18
C GLU A 45 60.54 -7.31 20.77
N ALA A 46 60.18 -8.17 19.81
CA ALA A 46 59.84 -7.71 18.47
C ALA A 46 58.60 -6.83 18.57
N GLN A 47 58.75 -5.54 18.26
CA GLN A 47 57.62 -4.61 18.22
C GLN A 47 56.63 -5.11 17.16
N GLU A 48 55.44 -5.54 17.60
CA GLU A 48 54.29 -5.73 16.71
C GLU A 48 53.91 -4.36 16.12
N VAL A 49 54.45 -4.06 14.94
CA VAL A 49 54.13 -2.85 14.18
C VAL A 49 52.68 -2.95 13.73
N SER A 50 51.76 -2.47 14.56
CA SER A 50 50.34 -2.36 14.23
C SER A 50 50.21 -1.61 12.90
N PRO A 51 49.56 -2.18 11.87
CA PRO A 51 49.53 -1.59 10.54
C PRO A 51 48.87 -0.22 10.57
N SER A 52 49.45 0.75 9.85
CA SER A 52 48.97 2.13 9.91
C SER A 52 47.47 2.22 9.55
N PRO A 53 46.64 3.04 10.23
CA PRO A 53 45.19 3.05 10.01
C PRO A 53 44.72 3.42 8.58
N LYS A 54 45.65 3.86 7.71
CA LYS A 54 45.41 4.17 6.30
C LYS A 54 45.99 3.14 5.32
N SER A 55 46.77 2.14 5.77
CA SER A 55 47.26 1.05 4.91
C SER A 55 46.11 0.11 4.54
N GLN A 56 46.30 -0.74 3.52
CA GLN A 56 45.29 -1.72 3.12
C GLN A 56 44.97 -2.71 4.26
N GLU A 57 45.98 -3.13 5.02
CA GLU A 57 45.85 -3.97 6.22
C GLU A 57 45.10 -3.24 7.34
N GLY A 58 45.48 -1.98 7.64
CA GLY A 58 44.82 -1.18 8.68
C GLY A 58 43.36 -0.85 8.35
N LEU A 59 43.02 -0.73 7.06
CA LEU A 59 41.63 -0.58 6.59
C LEU A 59 40.87 -1.91 6.63
N THR A 60 41.52 -3.02 6.26
CA THR A 60 40.94 -4.38 6.40
C THR A 60 40.58 -4.66 7.87
N ALA A 61 41.48 -4.37 8.81
CA ALA A 61 41.22 -4.50 10.24
C ALA A 61 40.02 -3.65 10.72
N GLN A 62 39.75 -2.50 10.09
CA GLN A 62 38.59 -1.65 10.42
C GLN A 62 37.25 -2.20 9.87
N LEU A 63 37.26 -3.13 8.91
CA LEU A 63 36.03 -3.77 8.40
C LEU A 63 35.31 -4.61 9.46
N ILE A 64 35.99 -4.99 10.56
CA ILE A 64 35.35 -5.63 11.72
C ILE A 64 34.28 -4.75 12.39
N HIS A 65 34.23 -3.45 12.06
CA HIS A 65 33.17 -2.54 12.50
C HIS A 65 32.01 -2.43 11.49
N TRP A 66 31.92 -3.25 10.44
CA TRP A 66 30.80 -3.23 9.50
C TRP A 66 29.47 -3.63 10.20
N PRO A 67 28.32 -2.95 9.92
CA PRO A 67 28.10 -1.86 8.96
C PRO A 67 28.18 -0.45 9.59
N GLU A 68 28.80 -0.30 10.77
CA GLU A 68 28.96 1.00 11.44
C GLU A 68 29.83 1.95 10.61
N PHE A 69 29.76 3.25 10.92
CA PHE A 69 30.46 4.32 10.20
C PHE A 69 31.95 4.03 9.93
N ARG A 70 32.68 3.47 10.91
CA ARG A 70 34.10 3.12 10.74
C ARG A 70 34.33 2.02 9.69
N GLY A 71 33.54 0.95 9.74
CA GLY A 71 33.63 -0.14 8.76
C GLY A 71 33.23 0.31 7.35
N LEU A 72 32.22 1.18 7.24
CA LEU A 72 31.78 1.77 5.98
C LEU A 72 32.84 2.70 5.36
N GLU A 73 33.45 3.59 6.15
CA GLU A 73 34.53 4.46 5.66
C GLU A 73 35.79 3.65 5.28
N ALA A 74 36.10 2.57 6.00
CA ALA A 74 37.16 1.66 5.62
C ALA A 74 36.88 0.94 4.29
N ALA A 75 35.66 0.42 4.10
CA ALA A 75 35.23 -0.19 2.85
C ALA A 75 35.26 0.81 1.67
N ARG A 76 34.87 2.07 1.89
CA ARG A 76 35.01 3.17 0.93
C ARG A 76 36.46 3.47 0.56
N ALA A 77 37.34 3.53 1.55
CA ALA A 77 38.77 3.80 1.33
C ALA A 77 39.52 2.63 0.65
N LEU A 78 38.99 1.41 0.75
CA LEU A 78 39.44 0.26 -0.04
C LEU A 78 38.88 0.33 -1.47
N ALA A 79 37.58 0.59 -1.64
CA ALA A 79 36.97 0.73 -2.96
C ALA A 79 37.60 1.86 -3.80
N ALA A 80 37.90 3.01 -3.18
CA ALA A 80 38.51 4.17 -3.82
C ALA A 80 39.96 3.91 -4.33
N ARG A 81 40.62 2.84 -3.88
CA ARG A 81 41.91 2.39 -4.44
C ARG A 81 41.80 1.56 -5.71
N GLY A 82 40.59 1.05 -6.03
CA GLY A 82 40.37 0.20 -7.19
C GLY A 82 41.35 -0.97 -7.25
N SER A 83 41.93 -1.20 -8.44
CA SER A 83 42.82 -2.33 -8.73
C SER A 83 43.97 -2.57 -7.72
N GLU A 84 44.48 -1.54 -7.04
CA GLU A 84 45.54 -1.68 -6.03
C GLU A 84 45.09 -2.49 -4.81
N ALA A 85 43.82 -2.36 -4.40
CA ALA A 85 43.26 -3.05 -3.24
C ALA A 85 42.55 -4.37 -3.62
N LEU A 86 42.24 -4.57 -4.92
CA LEU A 86 41.47 -5.72 -5.40
C LEU A 86 41.98 -7.08 -4.88
N PRO A 87 43.29 -7.41 -4.87
CA PRO A 87 43.76 -8.71 -4.37
C PRO A 87 43.47 -8.92 -2.89
N VAL A 88 43.66 -7.90 -2.05
CA VAL A 88 43.41 -7.96 -0.60
C VAL A 88 41.92 -8.06 -0.32
N VAL A 89 41.10 -7.23 -0.98
CA VAL A 89 39.64 -7.24 -0.78
C VAL A 89 39.02 -8.55 -1.27
N LEU A 90 39.58 -9.20 -2.31
CA LEU A 90 39.16 -10.55 -2.71
C LEU A 90 39.58 -11.64 -1.71
N ALA A 91 40.76 -11.53 -1.08
CA ALA A 91 41.18 -12.46 -0.04
C ALA A 91 40.31 -12.35 1.22
N ASN A 92 39.90 -11.14 1.58
CA ASN A 92 39.01 -10.86 2.71
C ASN A 92 37.60 -11.48 2.57
N LEU A 93 37.21 -11.97 1.39
CA LEU A 93 35.97 -12.76 1.22
C LEU A 93 36.06 -14.15 1.85
N ASP A 94 37.28 -14.65 2.09
CA ASP A 94 37.54 -15.94 2.74
C ASP A 94 37.81 -15.77 4.27
N ASP A 95 37.60 -14.57 4.84
CA ASP A 95 37.84 -14.26 6.26
C ASP A 95 36.79 -14.89 7.19
N ASN A 96 37.18 -15.21 8.44
CA ASN A 96 36.28 -15.81 9.43
C ASN A 96 35.19 -14.84 9.94
N ASP A 97 35.47 -13.54 10.10
CA ASP A 97 34.49 -12.56 10.55
C ASP A 97 33.59 -12.10 9.39
N TRP A 98 32.29 -12.35 9.53
CA TRP A 98 31.28 -11.99 8.53
C TRP A 98 31.29 -10.49 8.19
N ARG A 99 31.72 -9.61 9.12
CA ARG A 99 31.80 -8.16 8.92
C ARG A 99 32.92 -7.80 7.93
N ILE A 100 34.06 -8.47 8.03
CA ILE A 100 35.19 -8.32 7.10
C ILE A 100 34.78 -8.80 5.71
N ARG A 101 34.12 -9.97 5.60
CA ARG A 101 33.57 -10.47 4.34
C ARG A 101 32.55 -9.49 3.72
N CYS A 102 31.64 -8.94 4.52
CA CYS A 102 30.59 -8.03 4.02
C CYS A 102 31.13 -6.66 3.60
N GLY A 103 31.98 -6.04 4.42
CA GLY A 103 32.63 -4.77 4.05
C GLY A 103 33.47 -4.90 2.78
N SER A 104 34.11 -6.06 2.60
CA SER A 104 34.86 -6.38 1.39
C SER A 104 33.94 -6.61 0.19
N ALA A 105 32.86 -7.38 0.34
CA ALA A 105 31.86 -7.56 -0.72
C ALA A 105 31.24 -6.23 -1.16
N TRP A 106 30.90 -5.35 -0.21
CA TRP A 106 30.42 -4.00 -0.51
C TRP A 106 31.46 -3.19 -1.29
N ALA A 107 32.73 -3.22 -0.88
CA ALA A 107 33.81 -2.51 -1.56
C ALA A 107 33.98 -3.00 -3.00
N LEU A 108 33.97 -4.32 -3.24
CA LEU A 108 34.03 -4.90 -4.60
C LEU A 108 32.83 -4.45 -5.47
N GLY A 109 31.64 -4.35 -4.88
CA GLY A 109 30.45 -3.81 -5.53
C GLY A 109 30.59 -2.33 -5.93
N GLU A 110 31.26 -1.50 -5.13
CA GLU A 110 31.58 -0.11 -5.50
C GLU A 110 32.69 -0.03 -6.56
N MET A 111 33.67 -0.93 -6.52
CA MET A 111 34.76 -1.00 -7.50
C MET A 111 34.25 -1.42 -8.89
N ARG A 112 33.17 -2.21 -8.96
CA ARG A 112 32.55 -2.73 -10.19
C ARG A 112 33.49 -3.49 -11.12
N ASP A 113 34.55 -4.09 -10.56
CA ASP A 113 35.52 -4.87 -11.33
C ASP A 113 34.94 -6.27 -11.66
N PRO A 114 34.80 -6.65 -12.94
CA PRO A 114 34.29 -7.97 -13.32
C PRO A 114 35.10 -9.14 -12.76
N GLN A 115 36.38 -8.96 -12.42
CA GLN A 115 37.21 -10.00 -11.81
C GLN A 115 36.70 -10.42 -10.43
N ALA A 116 35.94 -9.57 -9.74
CA ALA A 116 35.35 -9.90 -8.45
C ALA A 116 34.14 -10.84 -8.56
N TYR A 117 33.45 -10.85 -9.69
CA TYR A 117 32.18 -11.57 -9.87
C TYR A 117 32.29 -13.07 -9.53
N PRO A 118 33.27 -13.85 -10.04
CA PRO A 118 33.33 -15.30 -9.79
C PRO A 118 33.62 -15.65 -8.33
N ARG A 119 34.27 -14.74 -7.57
CA ARG A 119 34.49 -14.89 -6.12
C ARG A 119 33.21 -14.57 -5.35
N LEU A 120 32.59 -13.43 -5.60
CA LEU A 120 31.34 -13.03 -4.97
C LEU A 120 30.20 -14.04 -5.22
N ARG A 121 30.13 -14.65 -6.41
CA ARG A 121 29.16 -15.70 -6.73
C ARG A 121 29.34 -16.93 -5.84
N ARG A 122 30.58 -17.35 -5.56
CA ARG A 122 30.87 -18.49 -4.67
C ARG A 122 30.46 -18.20 -3.22
N CYS A 123 30.51 -16.94 -2.78
CA CYS A 123 30.05 -16.57 -1.43
C CYS A 123 28.53 -16.79 -1.25
N LEU A 124 27.74 -16.86 -2.33
CA LEU A 124 26.31 -17.19 -2.26
C LEU A 124 26.05 -18.67 -1.91
N ASP A 125 27.01 -19.55 -2.22
CA ASP A 125 26.92 -20.99 -1.94
C ASP A 125 27.27 -21.32 -0.47
N ASP A 126 27.80 -20.35 0.29
CA ASP A 126 28.26 -20.51 1.67
C ASP A 126 27.21 -20.08 2.71
N VAL A 127 26.75 -21.06 3.49
CA VAL A 127 25.75 -20.90 4.56
C VAL A 127 26.17 -19.87 5.62
N ALA A 128 27.47 -19.66 5.85
CA ALA A 128 27.96 -18.66 6.80
C ALA A 128 27.66 -17.21 6.39
N ASN A 129 27.25 -16.96 5.13
CA ASN A 129 26.88 -15.64 4.62
C ASN A 129 25.38 -15.34 4.70
N ASN A 130 24.53 -16.31 5.06
CA ASN A 130 23.06 -16.15 5.12
C ASN A 130 22.55 -15.01 6.03
N ILE A 131 23.36 -14.52 6.96
CA ILE A 131 23.01 -13.40 7.86
C ILE A 131 23.02 -12.04 7.10
N SER A 132 23.70 -11.98 5.95
CA SER A 132 24.10 -10.75 5.26
C SER A 132 24.12 -10.85 3.72
N MET A 133 23.41 -11.83 3.14
CA MET A 133 23.38 -12.12 1.69
C MET A 133 23.06 -10.90 0.82
N GLY A 134 22.21 -9.99 1.29
CA GLY A 134 21.88 -8.74 0.62
C GLY A 134 23.09 -7.88 0.23
N THR A 135 24.19 -7.97 0.97
CA THR A 135 25.43 -7.24 0.62
C THR A 135 26.13 -7.89 -0.58
N PHE A 136 26.17 -9.22 -0.64
CA PHE A 136 26.73 -9.97 -1.77
C PHE A 136 25.84 -9.84 -3.02
N PHE A 137 24.52 -9.93 -2.87
CA PHE A 137 23.57 -9.68 -3.95
C PHE A 137 23.71 -8.27 -4.52
N ALA A 138 23.76 -7.24 -3.67
CA ALA A 138 23.94 -5.86 -4.11
C ALA A 138 25.30 -5.62 -4.78
N ALA A 139 26.36 -6.32 -4.35
CA ALA A 139 27.67 -6.26 -5.00
C ALA A 139 27.66 -6.89 -6.40
N LEU A 140 27.09 -8.08 -6.53
CA LEU A 140 26.94 -8.78 -7.82
C LEU A 140 26.11 -7.94 -8.81
N VAL A 141 24.97 -7.39 -8.39
CA VAL A 141 24.11 -6.54 -9.23
C VAL A 141 24.82 -5.24 -9.67
N LYS A 142 25.74 -4.69 -8.87
CA LYS A 142 26.54 -3.52 -9.28
C LYS A 142 27.62 -3.83 -10.32
N ILE A 143 28.13 -5.07 -10.33
CA ILE A 143 29.15 -5.53 -11.28
C ILE A 143 28.51 -5.98 -12.59
N ASP A 144 27.52 -6.87 -12.53
CA ASP A 144 26.77 -7.36 -13.69
C ASP A 144 25.31 -7.66 -13.29
N PRO A 145 24.35 -6.75 -13.58
CA PRO A 145 22.93 -6.96 -13.28
C PRO A 145 22.29 -8.18 -13.95
N VAL A 146 22.79 -8.58 -15.13
CA VAL A 146 22.21 -9.62 -15.97
C VAL A 146 22.64 -11.00 -15.48
N ALA A 147 23.95 -11.17 -15.25
CA ALA A 147 24.48 -12.38 -14.64
C ALA A 147 23.95 -12.55 -13.21
N ALA A 148 24.01 -11.47 -12.40
CA ALA A 148 23.61 -11.51 -10.98
C ALA A 148 22.17 -11.99 -10.81
N THR A 149 21.29 -11.64 -11.73
CA THR A 149 19.90 -12.08 -11.68
C THR A 149 19.74 -13.59 -11.81
N SER A 150 20.52 -14.24 -12.68
CA SER A 150 20.47 -15.69 -12.81
C SER A 150 20.94 -16.39 -11.53
N ASP A 151 21.94 -15.81 -10.86
CA ASP A 151 22.49 -16.34 -9.61
C ASP A 151 21.62 -16.01 -8.38
N ILE A 152 20.91 -14.87 -8.37
CA ILE A 152 20.06 -14.42 -7.25
C ILE A 152 18.68 -15.09 -7.27
N LEU A 153 18.11 -15.34 -8.45
CA LEU A 153 16.74 -15.83 -8.59
C LEU A 153 16.41 -17.10 -7.75
N PRO A 154 17.29 -18.13 -7.65
CA PRO A 154 17.05 -19.30 -6.81
C PRO A 154 16.84 -18.94 -5.32
N HIS A 155 17.47 -17.88 -4.82
CA HIS A 155 17.38 -17.48 -3.42
C HIS A 155 16.02 -16.89 -3.03
N LEU A 156 15.12 -16.58 -3.98
CA LEU A 156 13.73 -16.21 -3.68
C LEU A 156 12.97 -17.31 -2.91
N GLY A 157 13.39 -18.57 -3.06
CA GLY A 157 12.90 -19.75 -2.34
C GLY A 157 13.81 -20.23 -1.21
N SER A 158 14.72 -19.40 -0.72
CA SER A 158 15.58 -19.74 0.43
C SER A 158 14.77 -19.99 1.70
N ASP A 159 15.06 -21.09 2.40
CA ASP A 159 14.51 -21.44 3.72
C ASP A 159 14.81 -20.37 4.79
N TYR A 160 15.85 -19.54 4.59
CA TYR A 160 16.13 -18.36 5.41
C TYR A 160 15.30 -17.16 4.92
N PRO A 161 14.29 -16.68 5.68
CA PRO A 161 13.37 -15.64 5.19
C PRO A 161 14.05 -14.28 4.96
N ARG A 162 15.14 -14.00 5.68
CA ARG A 162 15.99 -12.82 5.45
C ARG A 162 16.61 -12.87 4.06
N THR A 163 17.35 -13.93 3.74
CA THR A 163 17.99 -14.13 2.44
C THR A 163 16.99 -14.02 1.29
N ALA A 164 15.80 -14.59 1.46
CA ALA A 164 14.78 -14.56 0.41
C ALA A 164 14.12 -13.18 0.23
N LYS A 165 14.00 -12.39 1.30
CA LYS A 165 13.64 -10.96 1.24
C LYS A 165 14.76 -10.15 0.56
N GLU A 166 16.01 -10.36 0.97
CA GLU A 166 17.17 -9.66 0.42
C GLU A 166 17.36 -9.93 -1.08
N ALA A 167 17.10 -11.16 -1.54
CA ALA A 167 17.07 -11.50 -2.96
C ALA A 167 15.96 -10.72 -3.72
N PHE A 168 14.76 -10.64 -3.15
CA PHE A 168 13.64 -9.87 -3.71
C PHE A 168 13.88 -8.35 -3.74
N GLU A 169 14.66 -7.82 -2.79
CA GLU A 169 15.06 -6.40 -2.76
C GLU A 169 16.24 -6.09 -3.70
N ALA A 170 17.14 -7.04 -3.94
CA ALA A 170 18.29 -6.87 -4.81
C ALA A 170 17.98 -7.01 -6.32
N LEU A 171 16.98 -7.82 -6.70
CA LEU A 171 16.62 -8.04 -8.11
C LEU A 171 16.12 -6.75 -8.78
N PRO A 172 16.75 -6.29 -9.88
CA PRO A 172 16.40 -5.01 -10.52
C PRO A 172 15.05 -5.08 -11.27
N PRO A 173 14.36 -3.94 -11.47
CA PRO A 173 13.03 -3.90 -12.07
C PRO A 173 13.00 -4.03 -13.62
N VAL A 174 14.14 -3.93 -14.30
CA VAL A 174 14.21 -3.90 -15.78
C VAL A 174 15.06 -5.05 -16.28
N MET A 175 14.42 -6.11 -16.78
CA MET A 175 15.07 -7.30 -17.34
C MET A 175 14.24 -7.94 -18.46
N ASP A 176 14.87 -8.86 -19.19
CA ASP A 176 14.41 -9.44 -20.44
C ASP A 176 13.28 -10.49 -20.30
N ASP A 177 12.82 -10.98 -21.46
CA ASP A 177 11.77 -12.01 -21.56
C ASP A 177 12.20 -13.35 -20.92
N SER A 178 13.50 -13.62 -20.80
CA SER A 178 14.05 -14.80 -20.14
C SER A 178 13.85 -14.71 -18.62
N PHE A 179 14.09 -13.54 -18.01
CA PHE A 179 13.76 -13.31 -16.61
C PHE A 179 12.26 -13.41 -16.35
N ALA A 180 11.42 -12.82 -17.21
CA ALA A 180 9.97 -12.93 -17.11
C ALA A 180 9.51 -14.41 -17.17
N SER A 181 10.08 -15.20 -18.10
CA SER A 181 9.78 -16.63 -18.24
C SER A 181 10.08 -17.42 -16.97
N ARG A 182 11.24 -17.21 -16.34
CA ARG A 182 11.59 -17.89 -15.07
C ARG A 182 10.70 -17.44 -13.90
N LEU A 183 10.27 -16.19 -13.86
CA LEU A 183 9.28 -15.74 -12.86
C LEU A 183 7.93 -16.43 -13.05
N ILE A 184 7.49 -16.68 -14.29
CA ILE A 184 6.26 -17.43 -14.60
C ILE A 184 6.35 -18.88 -14.11
N GLU A 185 7.53 -19.52 -14.16
CA GLU A 185 7.76 -20.84 -13.58
C GLU A 185 7.58 -20.82 -12.04
N LEU A 186 8.13 -19.80 -11.36
CA LEU A 186 7.99 -19.63 -9.91
C LEU A 186 6.54 -19.37 -9.45
N LEU A 187 5.64 -18.92 -10.33
CA LEU A 187 4.20 -18.84 -10.03
C LEU A 187 3.55 -20.21 -9.79
N ARG A 188 4.20 -21.32 -10.14
CA ARG A 188 3.71 -22.68 -9.86
C ARG A 188 4.36 -23.32 -8.62
N HIS A 189 5.17 -22.55 -7.87
CA HIS A 189 5.88 -23.06 -6.71
C HIS A 189 4.95 -23.41 -5.53
N ARG A 190 5.30 -24.47 -4.79
CA ARG A 190 4.49 -24.98 -3.66
C ARG A 190 4.33 -23.96 -2.52
N ASP A 191 5.42 -23.26 -2.20
CA ASP A 191 5.45 -22.18 -1.19
C ASP A 191 4.81 -20.91 -1.78
N ASP A 192 3.80 -20.38 -1.08
CA ASP A 192 3.08 -19.19 -1.52
C ASP A 192 3.87 -17.89 -1.34
N GLU A 193 4.86 -17.85 -0.46
CA GLU A 193 5.73 -16.69 -0.33
C GLU A 193 6.63 -16.55 -1.59
N VAL A 194 7.06 -17.67 -2.17
CA VAL A 194 7.78 -17.67 -3.47
C VAL A 194 6.88 -17.21 -4.60
N ARG A 195 5.63 -17.74 -4.68
CA ARG A 195 4.65 -17.27 -5.67
C ARG A 195 4.34 -15.79 -5.52
N PHE A 196 4.21 -15.30 -4.28
CA PHE A 196 3.97 -13.90 -3.97
C PHE A 196 5.13 -12.99 -4.40
N ARG A 197 6.39 -13.38 -4.13
CA ARG A 197 7.57 -12.67 -4.62
C ARG A 197 7.62 -12.66 -6.15
N ALA A 198 7.31 -13.78 -6.80
CA ALA A 198 7.30 -13.87 -8.26
C ALA A 198 6.26 -12.91 -8.89
N VAL A 199 5.00 -12.91 -8.44
CA VAL A 199 3.99 -11.95 -8.95
C VAL A 199 4.33 -10.50 -8.59
N ALA A 200 4.96 -10.25 -7.44
CA ALA A 200 5.41 -8.91 -7.06
C ALA A 200 6.61 -8.41 -7.88
N LEU A 201 7.49 -9.30 -8.37
CA LEU A 201 8.56 -8.97 -9.31
C LEU A 201 8.05 -8.78 -10.73
N LEU A 202 7.12 -9.64 -11.21
CA LEU A 202 6.46 -9.45 -12.50
C LEU A 202 5.78 -8.06 -12.58
N ALA A 203 5.19 -7.61 -11.47
CA ALA A 203 4.60 -6.29 -11.34
C ALA A 203 5.59 -5.10 -11.37
N ARG A 204 6.90 -5.35 -11.35
CA ARG A 204 7.95 -4.32 -11.52
C ARG A 204 8.44 -4.21 -12.97
N LEU A 205 8.13 -5.19 -13.82
CA LEU A 205 8.58 -5.22 -15.21
C LEU A 205 7.91 -4.12 -16.02
N ARG A 206 8.66 -3.55 -16.98
CA ARG A 206 8.13 -2.57 -17.94
C ARG A 206 7.09 -3.16 -18.89
N THR A 207 7.25 -4.43 -19.23
CA THR A 207 6.38 -5.23 -20.08
C THR A 207 5.85 -6.38 -19.28
N LEU A 208 4.55 -6.34 -18.96
CA LEU A 208 3.89 -7.47 -18.31
C LEU A 208 3.83 -8.67 -19.28
N PRO A 209 4.04 -9.91 -18.78
CA PRO A 209 3.81 -11.11 -19.58
C PRO A 209 2.33 -11.26 -19.96
N GLU A 210 2.02 -12.29 -20.75
CA GLU A 210 0.67 -12.55 -21.23
C GLU A 210 -0.39 -12.57 -20.13
N THR A 211 -1.53 -11.93 -20.41
CA THR A 211 -2.66 -11.78 -19.48
C THR A 211 -3.11 -13.10 -18.87
N HIS A 212 -3.09 -14.20 -19.64
CA HIS A 212 -3.56 -15.52 -19.20
C HIS A 212 -2.87 -15.98 -17.90
N VAL A 213 -1.58 -15.67 -17.72
CA VAL A 213 -0.79 -16.01 -16.53
C VAL A 213 -1.41 -15.41 -15.26
N PHE A 214 -1.90 -14.17 -15.33
CA PHE A 214 -2.50 -13.50 -14.19
C PHE A 214 -3.94 -13.95 -13.94
N LEU A 215 -4.66 -14.43 -14.97
CA LEU A 215 -6.02 -14.96 -14.80
C LEU A 215 -6.00 -16.26 -13.98
N ASP A 216 -5.03 -17.15 -14.22
CA ASP A 216 -4.84 -18.37 -13.42
C ASP A 216 -4.60 -18.04 -11.93
N LEU A 217 -3.77 -17.01 -11.65
CA LEU A 217 -3.46 -16.56 -10.29
C LEU A 217 -4.66 -16.01 -9.50
N LEU A 218 -5.75 -15.62 -10.17
CA LEU A 218 -6.99 -15.24 -9.47
C LEU A 218 -7.56 -16.42 -8.65
N SER A 219 -7.21 -17.66 -9.01
CA SER A 219 -7.59 -18.87 -8.26
C SER A 219 -6.72 -19.16 -7.03
N ASP A 220 -5.65 -18.40 -6.77
CA ASP A 220 -4.67 -18.78 -5.74
C ASP A 220 -5.32 -18.95 -4.34
N PRO A 221 -4.97 -20.02 -3.59
CA PRO A 221 -5.42 -20.22 -2.22
C PRO A 221 -5.17 -19.04 -1.28
N GLN A 222 -4.11 -18.25 -1.53
CA GLN A 222 -3.75 -17.06 -0.76
C GLN A 222 -4.31 -15.78 -1.36
N ALA A 223 -5.10 -15.07 -0.55
CA ALA A 223 -5.77 -13.83 -0.93
C ALA A 223 -4.83 -12.79 -1.55
N ARG A 224 -3.63 -12.63 -0.98
CA ARG A 224 -2.63 -11.65 -1.42
C ARG A 224 -2.13 -11.86 -2.85
N ILE A 225 -2.11 -13.10 -3.33
CA ILE A 225 -1.66 -13.43 -4.70
C ILE A 225 -2.77 -13.12 -5.70
N GLY A 226 -3.98 -13.65 -5.48
CA GLY A 226 -5.14 -13.32 -6.32
C GLY A 226 -5.46 -11.83 -6.35
N ARG A 227 -5.28 -11.13 -5.20
CA ARG A 227 -5.40 -9.67 -5.10
C ARG A 227 -4.37 -8.92 -5.95
N ARG A 228 -3.11 -9.38 -5.97
CA ARG A 228 -2.04 -8.76 -6.75
C ARG A 228 -2.18 -9.04 -8.24
N ALA A 229 -2.67 -10.21 -8.61
CA ALA A 229 -3.06 -10.52 -9.99
C ALA A 229 -4.23 -9.63 -10.44
N ALA A 230 -5.25 -9.44 -9.59
CA ALA A 230 -6.36 -8.52 -9.86
C ALA A 230 -5.91 -7.05 -10.01
N ASP A 231 -4.92 -6.58 -9.22
CA ASP A 231 -4.30 -5.26 -9.44
C ASP A 231 -3.74 -5.13 -10.86
N LEU A 232 -2.87 -6.05 -11.25
CA LEU A 232 -2.20 -6.02 -12.56
C LEU A 232 -3.18 -6.10 -13.73
N LEU A 233 -4.18 -6.97 -13.63
CA LEU A 233 -5.22 -7.09 -14.65
C LEU A 233 -6.08 -5.84 -14.74
N SER A 234 -6.31 -5.13 -13.63
CA SER A 234 -7.06 -3.88 -13.60
C SER A 234 -6.31 -2.65 -14.11
N GLU A 235 -4.99 -2.78 -14.36
CA GLU A 235 -4.16 -1.75 -14.99
C GLU A 235 -4.12 -1.90 -16.54
N SER A 236 -4.69 -2.99 -17.08
CA SER A 236 -4.79 -3.21 -18.52
C SER A 236 -5.92 -2.40 -19.16
N ASP A 237 -5.61 -1.64 -20.22
CA ASP A 237 -6.62 -0.98 -21.07
C ASP A 237 -7.20 -1.88 -22.17
N ARG A 238 -6.67 -3.09 -22.36
CA ARG A 238 -7.06 -4.00 -23.46
C ARG A 238 -8.50 -4.54 -23.26
N PRO A 239 -9.43 -4.33 -24.21
CA PRO A 239 -10.82 -4.80 -24.11
C PRO A 239 -10.98 -6.32 -23.93
N GLU A 240 -10.02 -7.10 -24.42
CA GLU A 240 -9.95 -8.57 -24.34
C GLU A 240 -9.88 -9.02 -22.88
N VAL A 241 -9.00 -8.38 -22.11
CA VAL A 241 -8.80 -8.66 -20.68
C VAL A 241 -10.09 -8.38 -19.91
N HIS A 242 -10.75 -7.24 -20.19
CA HIS A 242 -12.06 -6.94 -19.60
C HIS A 242 -13.15 -7.94 -20.02
N ARG A 243 -13.10 -8.50 -21.24
CA ARG A 243 -14.03 -9.53 -21.72
C ARG A 243 -13.83 -10.84 -20.96
N GLU A 244 -12.59 -11.28 -20.79
CA GLU A 244 -12.22 -12.51 -20.07
C GLU A 244 -12.54 -12.40 -18.56
N LEU A 245 -12.22 -11.26 -17.92
CA LEU A 245 -12.61 -10.99 -16.53
C LEU A 245 -14.14 -11.02 -16.32
N ARG A 246 -14.92 -10.46 -17.26
CA ARG A 246 -16.40 -10.52 -17.19
C ARG A 246 -16.90 -11.95 -17.35
N ALA A 247 -16.36 -12.71 -18.30
CA ALA A 247 -16.70 -14.12 -18.47
C ALA A 247 -16.40 -14.94 -17.21
N LEU A 248 -15.22 -14.75 -16.59
CA LEU A 248 -14.84 -15.41 -15.33
C LEU A 248 -15.78 -15.04 -14.17
N PHE A 249 -16.11 -13.76 -13.99
CA PHE A 249 -17.04 -13.32 -12.95
C PHE A 249 -18.44 -13.96 -13.12
N LEU A 250 -18.91 -14.10 -14.37
CA LEU A 250 -20.18 -14.72 -14.70
C LEU A 250 -20.18 -16.26 -14.54
N ALA A 251 -19.05 -16.93 -14.83
CA ALA A 251 -18.98 -18.38 -15.00
C ALA A 251 -19.20 -19.24 -13.74
N GLY A 252 -18.92 -18.75 -12.52
CA GLY A 252 -19.10 -19.59 -11.32
C GLY A 252 -18.73 -18.95 -9.99
N ASN A 253 -19.14 -19.59 -8.89
CA ASN A 253 -18.87 -19.14 -7.52
C ASN A 253 -17.46 -19.61 -7.10
N SER A 254 -16.43 -18.90 -7.55
CA SER A 254 -15.03 -19.20 -7.23
C SER A 254 -14.27 -17.95 -6.79
N ARG A 255 -13.13 -18.15 -6.10
CA ARG A 255 -12.19 -17.07 -5.75
C ARG A 255 -11.72 -16.30 -6.98
N ALA A 256 -11.49 -17.02 -8.09
CA ALA A 256 -11.11 -16.41 -9.36
C ALA A 256 -12.19 -15.49 -9.92
N ALA A 257 -13.45 -15.93 -9.89
CA ALA A 257 -14.58 -15.11 -10.28
C ALA A 257 -14.71 -13.88 -9.36
N ALA A 258 -14.58 -14.05 -8.04
CA ALA A 258 -14.60 -12.93 -7.09
C ALA A 258 -13.51 -11.89 -7.39
N PHE A 259 -12.25 -12.33 -7.51
CA PHE A 259 -11.14 -11.44 -7.87
C PHE A 259 -11.27 -10.85 -9.28
N ALA A 260 -11.89 -11.54 -10.23
CA ALA A 260 -12.18 -10.98 -11.55
C ALA A 260 -13.20 -9.83 -11.49
N GLY A 261 -14.25 -9.98 -10.67
CA GLY A 261 -15.19 -8.90 -10.37
C GLY A 261 -14.51 -7.70 -9.71
N LEU A 262 -13.60 -7.94 -8.76
CA LEU A 262 -12.79 -6.89 -8.14
C LEU A 262 -11.85 -6.20 -9.13
N ALA A 263 -11.20 -6.94 -10.03
CA ALA A 263 -10.33 -6.38 -11.06
C ALA A 263 -11.11 -5.42 -11.98
N LEU A 264 -12.33 -5.77 -12.39
CA LEU A 264 -13.20 -4.91 -13.20
C LEU A 264 -13.61 -3.62 -12.47
N VAL A 265 -14.04 -3.74 -11.21
CA VAL A 265 -14.35 -2.57 -10.35
C VAL A 265 -13.15 -1.64 -10.24
N MET A 266 -11.98 -2.21 -10.00
CA MET A 266 -10.74 -1.47 -9.83
C MET A 266 -10.21 -0.84 -11.12
N ALA A 267 -10.46 -1.46 -12.27
CA ALA A 267 -10.17 -0.88 -13.58
C ALA A 267 -11.07 0.33 -13.83
N GLU A 268 -12.37 0.19 -13.57
CA GLU A 268 -13.36 1.26 -13.70
C GLU A 268 -13.06 2.44 -12.77
N ASP A 269 -12.65 2.17 -11.52
CA ASP A 269 -12.22 3.19 -10.56
C ASP A 269 -10.96 3.94 -11.02
N ARG A 270 -9.92 3.22 -11.48
CA ARG A 270 -8.64 3.83 -11.94
C ARG A 270 -8.82 4.64 -13.22
N GLN A 271 -9.55 4.10 -14.20
CA GLN A 271 -9.69 4.67 -15.54
C GLN A 271 -10.87 5.66 -15.63
N ASN A 272 -11.70 5.74 -14.59
CA ASN A 272 -12.89 6.59 -14.46
C ASN A 272 -13.90 6.47 -15.63
N ARG A 273 -13.91 5.33 -16.33
CA ARG A 273 -14.80 5.02 -17.47
C ARG A 273 -15.59 3.74 -17.21
N ILE A 274 -16.68 3.52 -17.94
CA ILE A 274 -17.49 2.30 -17.81
C ILE A 274 -16.69 1.11 -18.37
N ILE A 275 -16.43 0.11 -17.52
CA ILE A 275 -15.75 -1.15 -17.88
C ILE A 275 -16.59 -2.35 -17.45
N LEU A 276 -17.36 -2.23 -16.38
CA LEU A 276 -18.45 -3.16 -16.13
C LEU A 276 -19.39 -3.17 -17.35
N GLY A 277 -19.74 -4.37 -17.80
CA GLY A 277 -20.51 -4.62 -19.02
C GLY A 277 -22.02 -4.39 -18.83
N PRO A 278 -22.89 -5.11 -19.58
CA PRO A 278 -24.33 -4.92 -19.48
C PRO A 278 -24.83 -5.15 -18.04
N GLU A 279 -25.61 -4.19 -17.56
CA GLU A 279 -25.95 -4.00 -16.16
C GLU A 279 -26.73 -5.18 -15.55
N ILE A 280 -27.67 -5.75 -16.31
CA ILE A 280 -28.63 -6.76 -15.83
C ILE A 280 -27.93 -8.05 -15.38
N GLU A 281 -27.09 -8.64 -16.24
CA GLU A 281 -26.40 -9.91 -15.95
C GLU A 281 -25.42 -9.76 -14.78
N LEU A 282 -24.69 -8.65 -14.74
CA LEU A 282 -23.74 -8.33 -13.68
C LEU A 282 -24.44 -8.03 -12.36
N ARG A 283 -25.58 -7.33 -12.37
CA ARG A 283 -26.42 -7.06 -11.20
C ARG A 283 -26.88 -8.36 -10.53
N GLU A 284 -27.48 -9.29 -11.29
CA GLU A 284 -27.90 -10.58 -10.74
C GLU A 284 -26.72 -11.39 -10.21
N ARG A 285 -25.60 -11.42 -10.95
CA ARG A 285 -24.41 -12.14 -10.55
C ARG A 285 -23.84 -11.58 -9.24
N ALA A 286 -23.76 -10.26 -9.13
CA ALA A 286 -23.27 -9.56 -7.96
C ALA A 286 -24.20 -9.70 -6.75
N LEU A 287 -25.53 -9.74 -6.94
CA LEU A 287 -26.50 -10.07 -5.90
C LEU A 287 -26.34 -11.51 -5.38
N ARG A 288 -26.03 -12.48 -6.25
CA ARG A 288 -25.71 -13.85 -5.82
C ARG A 288 -24.44 -13.89 -4.98
N PHE A 289 -23.39 -13.19 -5.41
CA PHE A 289 -22.12 -13.04 -4.66
C PHE A 289 -22.31 -12.38 -3.29
N ALA A 290 -23.07 -11.27 -3.20
CA ALA A 290 -23.30 -10.51 -1.97
C ALA A 290 -24.14 -11.23 -0.89
N ARG A 291 -24.71 -12.40 -1.22
CA ARG A 291 -25.52 -13.22 -0.32
C ARG A 291 -24.79 -14.49 0.16
N MET A 292 -23.48 -14.62 -0.09
CA MET A 292 -22.72 -15.82 0.22
C MET A 292 -22.25 -15.86 1.68
N SER A 293 -23.03 -16.51 2.54
CA SER A 293 -22.70 -16.70 3.95
C SER A 293 -21.30 -17.28 4.17
N GLY A 294 -20.51 -16.66 5.04
CA GLY A 294 -19.16 -17.10 5.41
C GLY A 294 -18.04 -16.80 4.39
N GLN A 295 -18.36 -16.23 3.23
CA GLN A 295 -17.41 -16.02 2.12
C GLN A 295 -17.17 -14.52 1.90
N GLN A 296 -16.23 -13.94 2.65
CA GLN A 296 -16.00 -12.48 2.66
C GLN A 296 -15.46 -11.93 1.33
N LEU A 297 -14.57 -12.66 0.65
CA LEU A 297 -14.02 -12.25 -0.65
C LEU A 297 -15.12 -12.14 -1.72
N GLU A 298 -15.95 -13.17 -1.79
CA GLU A 298 -17.11 -13.28 -2.64
C GLU A 298 -18.13 -12.15 -2.35
N ASN A 299 -18.44 -11.91 -1.07
CA ASN A 299 -19.32 -10.80 -0.66
C ASN A 299 -18.73 -9.43 -1.04
N THR A 300 -17.43 -9.19 -0.84
CA THR A 300 -16.78 -7.94 -1.26
C THR A 300 -16.88 -7.76 -2.77
N ALA A 301 -16.66 -8.81 -3.57
CA ALA A 301 -16.79 -8.75 -5.02
C ALA A 301 -18.22 -8.36 -5.44
N GLY A 302 -19.24 -9.03 -4.89
CA GLY A 302 -20.64 -8.71 -5.16
C GLY A 302 -21.01 -7.27 -4.79
N LEU A 303 -20.73 -6.86 -3.55
CA LEU A 303 -21.06 -5.50 -3.08
C LEU A 303 -20.29 -4.41 -3.83
N SER A 304 -19.03 -4.67 -4.23
CA SER A 304 -18.21 -3.70 -4.97
C SER A 304 -18.67 -3.53 -6.42
N VAL A 305 -19.09 -4.62 -7.07
CA VAL A 305 -19.72 -4.55 -8.41
C VAL A 305 -21.05 -3.79 -8.33
N LEU A 306 -21.92 -4.12 -7.35
CA LEU A 306 -23.17 -3.39 -7.15
C LEU A 306 -22.95 -1.90 -6.87
N ALA A 307 -21.92 -1.55 -6.09
CA ALA A 307 -21.57 -0.16 -5.83
C ALA A 307 -21.24 0.60 -7.12
N ASN A 308 -20.40 0.05 -8.01
CA ASN A 308 -20.05 0.71 -9.26
C ASN A 308 -21.22 0.77 -10.25
N LEU A 309 -22.01 -0.30 -10.39
CA LEU A 309 -23.24 -0.28 -11.19
C LEU A 309 -24.19 0.84 -10.68
N SER A 310 -24.47 0.86 -9.37
CA SER A 310 -25.37 1.85 -8.76
C SER A 310 -24.90 3.31 -8.88
N LYS A 311 -23.60 3.53 -9.08
CA LYS A 311 -23.00 4.87 -9.26
C LYS A 311 -23.58 5.60 -10.48
N ARG A 312 -23.93 4.85 -11.54
CA ARG A 312 -24.36 5.38 -12.85
C ARG A 312 -25.78 4.94 -13.25
N SER A 313 -26.37 4.05 -12.46
CA SER A 313 -27.66 3.43 -12.71
C SER A 313 -28.86 4.34 -12.43
N THR A 314 -29.85 4.30 -13.33
CA THR A 314 -31.19 4.83 -13.10
C THR A 314 -32.19 3.76 -12.65
N ASP A 315 -31.79 2.48 -12.54
CA ASP A 315 -32.64 1.39 -12.05
C ASP A 315 -33.10 1.66 -10.59
N PRO A 316 -34.42 1.74 -10.32
CA PRO A 316 -34.93 1.91 -8.96
C PRO A 316 -34.45 0.83 -7.97
N GLU A 317 -34.26 -0.41 -8.43
CA GLU A 317 -33.83 -1.52 -7.57
C GLU A 317 -32.37 -1.33 -7.13
N LEU A 318 -31.46 -1.08 -8.07
CA LEU A 318 -30.06 -0.72 -7.75
C LEU A 318 -29.95 0.57 -6.93
N ARG A 319 -30.83 1.56 -7.16
CA ARG A 319 -30.88 2.78 -6.34
C ARG A 319 -31.21 2.42 -4.88
N GLN A 320 -32.27 1.66 -4.64
CA GLN A 320 -32.67 1.21 -3.30
C GLN A 320 -31.58 0.37 -2.62
N ILE A 321 -30.92 -0.54 -3.35
CA ILE A 321 -29.79 -1.34 -2.85
C ILE A 321 -28.64 -0.45 -2.37
N ALA A 322 -28.28 0.58 -3.14
CA ALA A 322 -27.21 1.50 -2.78
C ALA A 322 -27.52 2.34 -1.53
N ASP A 323 -28.74 2.86 -1.43
CA ASP A 323 -29.15 3.75 -0.34
C ASP A 323 -29.40 2.97 0.97
N ARG A 324 -29.89 1.73 0.91
CA ARG A 324 -30.29 0.96 2.11
C ARG A 324 -29.39 -0.20 2.50
N HIS A 325 -28.61 -0.78 1.57
CA HIS A 325 -27.97 -2.08 1.80
C HIS A 325 -26.45 -2.09 1.61
N LEU A 326 -25.90 -1.33 0.65
CA LEU A 326 -24.46 -1.40 0.37
C LEU A 326 -23.60 -0.87 1.52
N MET A 327 -23.91 0.31 2.06
CA MET A 327 -23.14 0.91 3.16
C MET A 327 -23.02 -0.01 4.41
N PRO A 328 -24.12 -0.49 5.03
CA PRO A 328 -24.01 -1.32 6.22
C PRO A 328 -23.37 -2.69 5.92
N ALA A 329 -23.57 -3.25 4.72
CA ALA A 329 -22.93 -4.50 4.34
C ALA A 329 -21.40 -4.35 4.15
N LEU A 330 -20.96 -3.27 3.48
CA LEU A 330 -19.53 -2.98 3.29
C LEU A 330 -18.83 -2.64 4.62
N LEU A 331 -19.46 -1.84 5.48
CA LEU A 331 -18.95 -1.57 6.84
C LEU A 331 -18.89 -2.86 7.66
N GLY A 332 -19.88 -3.74 7.54
CA GLY A 332 -19.90 -5.07 8.17
C GLY A 332 -18.75 -5.98 7.73
N LEU A 333 -18.27 -5.87 6.49
CA LEU A 333 -17.10 -6.61 6.01
C LEU A 333 -15.76 -6.03 6.52
N VAL A 334 -15.67 -4.72 6.76
CA VAL A 334 -14.44 -4.06 7.22
C VAL A 334 -14.28 -4.10 8.74
N PHE A 335 -15.38 -3.93 9.47
CA PHE A 335 -15.41 -3.72 10.91
C PHE A 335 -16.22 -4.79 11.69
N GLY A 336 -16.77 -5.79 11.00
CA GLY A 336 -17.42 -6.94 11.62
C GLY A 336 -16.44 -7.80 12.41
N GLY A 337 -16.94 -8.50 13.43
CA GLY A 337 -16.10 -9.30 14.34
C GLY A 337 -15.51 -10.59 13.74
N VAL A 338 -15.80 -10.91 12.47
CA VAL A 338 -15.26 -12.08 11.77
C VAL A 338 -14.08 -11.62 10.90
N VAL A 339 -12.86 -11.93 11.32
CA VAL A 339 -11.66 -11.70 10.51
C VAL A 339 -11.42 -12.93 9.63
N SER A 340 -11.64 -12.82 8.32
CA SER A 340 -11.24 -13.89 7.39
C SER A 340 -9.76 -13.81 7.02
N LYS A 341 -9.20 -14.92 6.52
CA LYS A 341 -7.88 -14.96 5.88
C LYS A 341 -7.76 -14.02 4.67
N ASP A 342 -8.89 -13.61 4.09
CA ASP A 342 -8.95 -12.74 2.92
C ASP A 342 -9.01 -11.24 3.27
N TYR A 343 -9.14 -10.90 4.57
CA TYR A 343 -9.35 -9.52 5.05
C TYR A 343 -8.36 -8.50 4.47
N GLY A 344 -7.07 -8.83 4.46
CA GLY A 344 -6.01 -7.95 3.93
C GLY A 344 -6.10 -7.70 2.42
N ALA A 345 -6.78 -8.54 1.66
CA ALA A 345 -7.05 -8.32 0.24
C ALA A 345 -8.26 -7.41 0.01
N ILE A 346 -9.28 -7.50 0.87
CA ILE A 346 -10.59 -6.85 0.65
C ILE A 346 -10.76 -5.51 1.35
N LYS A 347 -10.09 -5.27 2.48
CA LYS A 347 -10.32 -4.13 3.38
C LYS A 347 -10.32 -2.79 2.63
N ASP A 348 -9.27 -2.53 1.86
CA ASP A 348 -9.08 -1.24 1.20
C ASP A 348 -10.04 -1.03 0.03
N ILE A 349 -10.48 -2.11 -0.63
CA ILE A 349 -11.51 -2.04 -1.67
C ILE A 349 -12.86 -1.69 -1.03
N CYS A 350 -13.25 -2.38 0.05
CA CYS A 350 -14.48 -2.06 0.79
C CYS A 350 -14.46 -0.60 1.28
N LEU A 351 -13.37 -0.13 1.89
CA LEU A 351 -13.23 1.26 2.32
C LEU A 351 -13.29 2.24 1.14
N ALA A 352 -12.71 1.91 -0.02
CA ALA A 352 -12.86 2.73 -1.23
C ALA A 352 -14.33 2.81 -1.70
N LYS A 353 -15.09 1.70 -1.64
CA LYS A 353 -16.53 1.71 -1.97
C LYS A 353 -17.37 2.50 -0.95
N VAL A 354 -17.09 2.36 0.35
CA VAL A 354 -17.74 3.14 1.42
C VAL A 354 -17.49 4.64 1.23
N ARG A 355 -16.24 5.03 0.93
CA ARG A 355 -15.88 6.41 0.57
C ARG A 355 -16.54 6.86 -0.74
N MET A 356 -16.70 5.98 -1.73
CA MET A 356 -17.38 6.34 -2.98
C MET A 356 -18.87 6.64 -2.77
N LEU A 357 -19.57 5.80 -2.00
CA LEU A 357 -21.01 5.90 -1.75
C LEU A 357 -21.35 7.06 -0.79
N SER A 358 -20.60 7.23 0.30
CA SER A 358 -20.82 8.32 1.28
C SER A 358 -20.17 9.64 0.86
N GLY A 359 -19.01 9.56 0.21
CA GLY A 359 -18.08 10.66 -0.05
C GLY A 359 -17.52 11.35 1.21
N GLU A 360 -17.57 10.67 2.35
CA GLU A 360 -16.80 10.99 3.55
C GLU A 360 -15.49 10.18 3.58
N ASN A 361 -14.54 10.55 4.44
CA ASN A 361 -13.30 9.78 4.61
C ASN A 361 -12.77 9.80 6.04
N PHE A 362 -13.15 8.79 6.83
CA PHE A 362 -12.62 8.55 8.18
C PHE A 362 -11.45 7.55 8.21
N GLY A 363 -10.74 7.35 7.09
CA GLY A 363 -9.58 6.45 7.05
C GLY A 363 -9.94 5.00 7.38
N SER A 364 -9.36 4.46 8.45
CA SER A 364 -9.69 3.16 9.08
C SER A 364 -10.36 3.30 10.45
N ASP A 365 -10.79 4.51 10.83
CA ASP A 365 -11.45 4.75 12.12
C ASP A 365 -12.82 4.08 12.14
N ARG A 366 -12.96 3.04 12.96
CA ARG A 366 -14.19 2.26 13.08
C ARG A 366 -15.31 3.09 13.71
N ASP A 367 -15.00 3.84 14.75
CA ASP A 367 -16.01 4.48 15.59
C ASP A 367 -16.60 5.68 14.84
N ALA A 368 -15.77 6.44 14.12
CA ALA A 368 -16.23 7.49 13.21
C ALA A 368 -17.16 6.96 12.10
N TRP A 369 -16.85 5.81 11.49
CA TRP A 369 -17.74 5.19 10.49
C TRP A 369 -19.06 4.67 11.09
N ILE A 370 -19.04 4.16 12.32
CA ILE A 370 -20.25 3.71 13.02
C ILE A 370 -21.13 4.92 13.36
N SER A 371 -20.59 5.95 14.02
CA SER A 371 -21.35 7.16 14.37
C SER A 371 -21.94 7.84 13.13
N PHE A 372 -21.19 7.94 12.02
CA PHE A 372 -21.73 8.44 10.76
C PHE A 372 -22.96 7.65 10.28
N TRP A 373 -22.93 6.32 10.36
CA TRP A 373 -24.05 5.48 9.93
C TRP A 373 -25.23 5.51 10.91
N GLU A 374 -24.98 5.57 12.21
CA GLU A 374 -26.02 5.73 13.24
C GLU A 374 -26.75 7.08 13.13
N GLU A 375 -26.03 8.16 12.82
CA GLU A 375 -26.62 9.50 12.65
C GLU A 375 -27.37 9.68 11.33
N ARG A 376 -26.94 9.03 10.24
CA ARG A 376 -27.43 9.33 8.87
C ARG A 376 -28.07 8.16 8.14
N GLY A 377 -28.01 6.92 8.64
CA GLY A 377 -28.47 5.72 7.91
C GLY A 377 -29.94 5.76 7.48
N ASP A 378 -30.81 6.39 8.26
CA ASP A 378 -32.24 6.52 7.96
C ASP A 378 -32.54 7.45 6.77
N SER A 379 -31.72 8.49 6.58
CA SER A 379 -31.81 9.49 5.51
C SER A 379 -30.68 9.39 4.47
N PHE A 380 -29.89 8.31 4.51
CA PHE A 380 -28.73 8.14 3.65
C PHE A 380 -29.14 7.98 2.18
N VAL A 381 -28.48 8.74 1.31
CA VAL A 381 -28.56 8.62 -0.14
C VAL A 381 -27.14 8.50 -0.69
N ALA A 382 -26.87 7.42 -1.43
CA ALA A 382 -25.58 7.16 -2.04
C ALA A 382 -25.25 8.21 -3.12
N ARG A 383 -24.00 8.68 -3.13
CA ARG A 383 -23.49 9.58 -4.19
C ARG A 383 -23.45 8.84 -5.53
N ARG A 384 -23.88 9.52 -6.58
CA ARG A 384 -24.01 8.99 -7.96
C ARG A 384 -23.36 9.97 -8.94
N GLU A 385 -22.96 9.47 -10.10
CA GLU A 385 -22.51 10.29 -11.22
C GLU A 385 -23.71 10.82 -12.01
N LEU A 386 -23.68 12.10 -12.34
CA LEU A 386 -24.75 12.80 -13.07
C LEU A 386 -24.60 12.69 -14.59
N ALA A 387 -23.67 11.85 -15.06
CA ALA A 387 -23.22 11.79 -16.45
C ALA A 387 -24.27 11.25 -17.45
N THR A 388 -25.46 10.88 -16.98
CA THR A 388 -26.54 10.23 -17.75
C THR A 388 -27.82 11.06 -17.83
N ILE A 389 -27.87 12.26 -17.25
CA ILE A 389 -29.02 13.16 -17.38
C ILE A 389 -28.84 14.02 -18.64
N ASP A 390 -29.66 13.77 -19.68
CA ASP A 390 -29.86 14.74 -20.76
C ASP A 390 -30.40 16.05 -20.15
N ALA A 391 -29.77 17.18 -20.48
CA ALA A 391 -30.21 18.50 -20.02
C ALA A 391 -31.70 18.76 -20.32
N LYS A 392 -32.25 18.16 -21.39
CA LYS A 392 -33.66 18.25 -21.79
C LYS A 392 -34.60 17.35 -20.97
N ALA A 393 -34.06 16.41 -20.21
CA ALA A 393 -34.81 15.50 -19.35
C ALA A 393 -34.95 15.99 -17.90
N LEU A 394 -34.30 17.11 -17.52
CA LEU A 394 -34.50 17.75 -16.22
C LEU A 394 -35.88 18.40 -16.13
N GLU A 395 -36.68 17.98 -15.16
CA GLU A 395 -37.98 18.57 -14.83
C GLU A 395 -37.89 19.62 -13.72
N SER A 396 -36.96 19.44 -12.76
CA SER A 396 -36.73 20.41 -11.69
C SER A 396 -35.37 20.22 -11.01
N LEU A 397 -34.93 21.26 -10.32
CA LEU A 397 -33.71 21.30 -9.53
C LEU A 397 -34.10 21.79 -8.13
N GLU A 398 -33.74 21.04 -7.08
CA GLU A 398 -33.99 21.43 -5.68
C GLU A 398 -32.67 21.73 -4.97
N LEU A 399 -32.60 22.88 -4.30
CA LEU A 399 -31.45 23.32 -3.52
C LEU A 399 -31.79 23.17 -2.03
N GLU A 400 -31.07 22.28 -1.35
CA GLU A 400 -31.18 22.09 0.10
C GLU A 400 -29.97 22.72 0.78
N TYR A 401 -30.22 23.75 1.59
CA TYR A 401 -29.18 24.50 2.30
C TYR A 401 -29.26 24.24 3.81
N SER A 402 -28.11 24.00 4.44
CA SER A 402 -27.98 24.01 5.90
C SER A 402 -26.79 24.86 6.36
N ARG A 403 -27.05 25.75 7.32
CA ARG A 403 -26.02 26.54 7.99
C ARG A 403 -25.45 25.72 9.15
N ARG A 404 -24.12 25.61 9.25
CA ARG A 404 -23.44 25.04 10.42
C ARG A 404 -22.75 26.13 11.24
N GLU A 405 -22.50 25.84 12.52
CA GLU A 405 -22.07 26.84 13.51
C GLU A 405 -20.64 27.36 13.30
N GLU A 406 -19.78 26.62 12.59
CA GLU A 406 -18.36 26.96 12.34
C GLU A 406 -18.14 27.92 11.14
N GLY A 407 -19.14 28.72 10.76
CA GLY A 407 -19.02 29.71 9.67
C GLY A 407 -18.96 29.13 8.25
N ARG A 408 -19.01 27.79 8.09
CA ARG A 408 -19.18 27.10 6.80
C ARG A 408 -20.63 26.70 6.55
N SER A 409 -21.05 26.81 5.31
CA SER A 409 -22.40 26.47 4.86
C SER A 409 -22.37 25.24 3.95
N GLU A 410 -23.33 24.33 4.13
CA GLU A 410 -23.49 23.13 3.29
C GLU A 410 -24.62 23.40 2.28
N LEU A 411 -24.28 23.46 0.99
CA LEU A 411 -25.26 23.53 -0.11
C LEU A 411 -25.32 22.19 -0.82
N ARG A 412 -26.48 21.52 -0.74
CA ARG A 412 -26.78 20.30 -1.51
C ARG A 412 -27.65 20.65 -2.70
N VAL A 413 -27.40 20.00 -3.83
CA VAL A 413 -28.23 20.13 -5.03
C VAL A 413 -28.78 18.76 -5.39
N TRP A 414 -30.10 18.69 -5.45
CA TRP A 414 -30.90 17.56 -5.88
C TRP A 414 -31.37 17.80 -7.31
N LEU A 415 -31.16 16.84 -8.20
CA LEU A 415 -31.56 16.93 -9.60
C LEU A 415 -32.69 15.94 -9.90
N LYS A 416 -33.81 16.46 -10.39
CA LYS A 416 -34.95 15.66 -10.87
C LYS A 416 -34.95 15.66 -12.38
N ALA A 417 -34.48 14.56 -12.96
CA ALA A 417 -34.85 14.20 -14.32
C ALA A 417 -36.16 13.39 -14.32
N GLY A 418 -36.94 13.52 -15.38
CA GLY A 418 -38.30 12.97 -15.51
C GLY A 418 -38.36 11.44 -15.56
N ALA A 419 -38.21 10.79 -14.41
CA ALA A 419 -38.64 9.43 -14.21
C ALA A 419 -40.19 9.42 -14.06
N PRO A 420 -40.94 8.54 -14.76
CA PRO A 420 -42.42 8.54 -14.75
C PRO A 420 -43.08 8.34 -13.37
N ASP A 421 -42.31 7.90 -12.37
CA ASP A 421 -42.72 7.71 -10.98
C ASP A 421 -42.47 8.93 -10.09
N GLY A 422 -41.85 9.99 -10.63
CA GLY A 422 -41.47 11.19 -9.89
C GLY A 422 -40.21 11.06 -9.02
N SER A 423 -39.42 9.98 -9.17
CA SER A 423 -38.19 9.74 -8.40
C SER A 423 -37.03 10.67 -8.77
N TRP A 424 -36.16 10.95 -7.80
CA TRP A 424 -34.94 11.74 -7.97
C TRP A 424 -33.83 10.94 -8.67
N THR A 425 -33.10 11.57 -9.59
CA THR A 425 -32.13 10.89 -10.45
C THR A 425 -30.66 11.15 -10.08
N GLY A 426 -30.37 12.14 -9.25
CA GLY A 426 -29.03 12.28 -8.68
C GLY A 426 -28.84 13.45 -7.72
N THR A 427 -27.76 13.37 -6.96
CA THR A 427 -27.25 14.43 -6.07
C THR A 427 -25.89 14.91 -6.58
N LEU A 428 -25.70 16.23 -6.68
CA LEU A 428 -24.35 16.78 -6.73
C LEU A 428 -23.64 16.54 -5.39
N ARG A 429 -22.30 16.61 -5.39
CA ARG A 429 -21.56 16.73 -4.12
C ARG A 429 -22.12 17.93 -3.33
N PRO A 430 -22.22 17.85 -1.99
CA PRO A 430 -22.38 19.05 -1.18
C PRO A 430 -21.24 20.02 -1.52
N ILE A 431 -21.60 21.23 -1.95
CA ILE A 431 -20.67 22.31 -2.23
C ILE A 431 -20.48 23.07 -0.91
N TRP A 432 -19.23 23.22 -0.48
CA TRP A 432 -18.87 23.73 0.85
C TRP A 432 -18.45 25.18 0.76
N ILE A 433 -19.44 26.05 0.67
CA ILE A 433 -19.24 27.48 0.43
C ILE A 433 -19.01 28.21 1.77
N ALA A 434 -18.10 29.19 1.78
CA ALA A 434 -17.95 30.10 2.91
C ALA A 434 -19.27 30.88 3.13
N SER A 435 -19.69 31.11 4.36
CA SER A 435 -21.02 31.70 4.61
C SER A 435 -21.19 33.13 4.06
N GLU A 436 -20.09 33.82 3.75
CA GLU A 436 -20.05 35.14 3.11
C GLU A 436 -20.26 35.02 1.58
N ASP A 437 -19.54 34.10 0.93
CA ASP A 437 -19.72 33.76 -0.49
C ASP A 437 -21.13 33.22 -0.77
N LEU A 438 -21.71 32.45 0.17
CA LEU A 438 -23.09 31.97 0.08
C LEU A 438 -24.12 33.10 0.26
N GLN A 439 -23.80 34.19 0.97
CA GLN A 439 -24.64 35.39 0.99
C GLN A 439 -24.49 36.25 -0.28
N ALA A 440 -23.39 36.13 -1.03
CA ALA A 440 -23.25 36.74 -2.35
C ALA A 440 -24.04 35.94 -3.39
N LEU A 441 -23.84 34.62 -3.44
CA LEU A 441 -24.62 33.69 -4.26
C LEU A 441 -26.12 33.78 -3.95
N GLY A 442 -26.49 33.88 -2.67
CA GLY A 442 -27.86 34.10 -2.22
C GLY A 442 -28.49 35.35 -2.85
N ARG A 443 -27.76 36.49 -2.86
CA ARG A 443 -28.24 37.75 -3.47
C ARG A 443 -28.31 37.70 -5.00
N GLU A 444 -27.41 36.97 -5.66
CA GLU A 444 -27.49 36.76 -7.11
C GLU A 444 -28.68 35.87 -7.49
N LEU A 445 -28.98 34.85 -6.69
CA LEU A 445 -30.14 33.95 -6.87
C LEU A 445 -31.48 34.61 -6.45
N ASP A 446 -31.49 35.45 -5.41
CA ASP A 446 -32.64 36.29 -5.03
C ASP A 446 -33.01 37.28 -6.15
N ALA A 447 -32.02 37.81 -6.87
CA ALA A 447 -32.25 38.69 -8.03
C ALA A 447 -32.91 37.97 -9.23
N ILE A 448 -33.02 36.64 -9.17
CA ILE A 448 -33.73 35.77 -10.13
C ILE A 448 -34.92 35.03 -9.47
N ASP A 449 -35.33 35.47 -8.27
CA ASP A 449 -36.50 35.01 -7.50
C ASP A 449 -36.44 33.51 -7.09
N VAL A 450 -35.24 33.00 -6.78
CA VAL A 450 -34.99 31.55 -6.52
C VAL A 450 -35.28 31.12 -5.06
N PHE A 451 -35.24 32.02 -4.08
CA PHE A 451 -35.50 31.69 -2.66
C PHE A 451 -36.91 32.06 -2.19
N ALA A 452 -37.82 32.39 -3.10
CA ALA A 452 -39.23 32.60 -2.81
C ALA A 452 -39.96 31.26 -2.56
N ASP A 453 -39.86 30.81 -1.30
CA ASP A 453 -40.60 29.70 -0.68
C ASP A 453 -40.10 28.26 -0.97
N ARG A 454 -40.38 27.35 -0.02
CA ARG A 454 -39.93 25.96 -0.07
C ARG A 454 -40.74 25.15 -1.09
N GLY A 455 -40.19 25.03 -2.29
CA GLY A 455 -40.60 24.04 -3.28
C GLY A 455 -41.49 24.62 -4.39
N MET A 456 -40.85 25.12 -5.44
CA MET A 456 -41.48 25.21 -6.76
C MET A 456 -40.66 24.47 -7.82
N LYS A 457 -41.37 23.85 -8.76
CA LYS A 457 -40.77 23.32 -9.99
C LYS A 457 -40.54 24.49 -10.94
N HIS A 458 -39.30 24.76 -11.31
CA HIS A 458 -38.99 25.76 -12.35
C HIS A 458 -39.16 25.19 -13.76
N ASP A 459 -39.33 26.08 -14.73
CA ASP A 459 -39.51 25.75 -16.15
C ASP A 459 -38.23 25.05 -16.71
N PRO A 460 -38.36 23.88 -17.36
CA PRO A 460 -37.21 23.15 -17.93
C PRO A 460 -36.41 23.96 -18.95
N ALA A 461 -36.97 25.04 -19.53
CA ALA A 461 -36.25 25.92 -20.46
C ALA A 461 -34.97 26.55 -19.86
N PHE A 462 -34.91 26.77 -18.54
CA PHE A 462 -33.76 27.37 -17.87
C PHE A 462 -32.87 26.36 -17.13
N ALA A 463 -33.33 25.11 -16.96
CA ALA A 463 -32.61 24.08 -16.20
C ALA A 463 -31.19 23.80 -16.72
N GLY A 464 -30.97 23.93 -18.03
CA GLY A 464 -29.65 23.78 -18.66
C GLY A 464 -28.62 24.81 -18.18
N ASP A 465 -29.00 26.10 -18.16
CA ASP A 465 -28.12 27.19 -17.74
C ASP A 465 -27.80 27.12 -16.23
N TYR A 466 -28.77 26.72 -15.40
CA TYR A 466 -28.55 26.49 -13.97
C TYR A 466 -27.59 25.31 -13.70
N VAL A 467 -27.75 24.20 -14.43
CA VAL A 467 -26.84 23.05 -14.35
C VAL A 467 -25.44 23.44 -14.83
N GLU A 468 -25.32 24.22 -15.91
CA GLU A 468 -24.01 24.70 -16.38
C GLU A 468 -23.36 25.66 -15.37
N LEU A 469 -24.11 26.58 -14.75
CA LEU A 469 -23.60 27.47 -13.71
C LEU A 469 -23.09 26.67 -12.48
N LEU A 470 -23.86 25.68 -12.02
CA LEU A 470 -23.49 24.83 -10.88
C LEU A 470 -22.31 23.90 -11.19
N LEU A 471 -22.21 23.39 -12.42
CA LEU A 471 -21.03 22.66 -12.90
C LEU A 471 -19.79 23.57 -13.00
N ARG A 472 -19.95 24.82 -13.46
CA ARG A 472 -18.87 25.81 -13.50
C ARG A 472 -18.38 26.21 -12.10
N LEU A 473 -19.30 26.42 -11.15
CA LEU A 473 -18.99 26.68 -9.73
C LEU A 473 -18.30 25.48 -9.08
N GLY A 474 -18.84 24.28 -9.25
CA GLY A 474 -18.21 23.03 -8.77
C GLY A 474 -16.81 22.83 -9.37
N ALA A 475 -16.61 23.13 -10.66
CA ALA A 475 -15.30 23.06 -11.32
C ALA A 475 -14.33 24.20 -10.92
N ALA A 476 -14.84 25.31 -10.38
CA ALA A 476 -14.02 26.40 -9.84
C ALA A 476 -13.53 26.07 -8.42
N GLU A 477 -14.40 25.55 -7.54
CA GLU A 477 -13.98 25.04 -6.24
C GLU A 477 -13.08 23.81 -6.35
N PHE A 478 -13.36 22.87 -7.27
CA PHE A 478 -12.50 21.71 -7.52
C PHE A 478 -11.09 22.14 -7.93
N ARG A 479 -10.95 23.20 -8.75
CA ARG A 479 -9.65 23.81 -9.06
C ARG A 479 -8.99 24.46 -7.85
N ARG A 480 -9.71 25.24 -7.04
CA ARG A 480 -9.15 25.82 -5.80
C ARG A 480 -8.69 24.74 -4.81
N ALA A 481 -9.46 23.66 -4.66
CA ALA A 481 -9.16 22.57 -3.71
C ALA A 481 -8.02 21.63 -4.15
N HIS A 482 -7.81 21.42 -5.47
CA HIS A 482 -6.73 20.56 -5.97
C HIS A 482 -5.43 21.29 -6.32
N TYR A 483 -5.47 22.57 -6.69
CA TYR A 483 -4.24 23.32 -6.99
C TYR A 483 -3.61 24.02 -5.77
N ALA A 484 -4.26 24.02 -4.59
CA ALA A 484 -3.71 24.60 -3.35
C ALA A 484 -2.45 23.89 -2.78
N HIS A 485 -2.06 22.73 -3.34
CA HIS A 485 -0.89 21.95 -2.89
C HIS A 485 0.14 21.63 -3.98
N ILE A 486 0.11 22.36 -5.11
CA ILE A 486 1.23 22.38 -6.06
C ILE A 486 2.01 23.67 -5.82
N PRO A 487 3.25 23.62 -5.30
CA PRO A 487 4.12 24.80 -5.30
C PRO A 487 4.30 25.25 -6.76
N ALA A 488 4.10 26.55 -7.03
CA ALA A 488 4.31 27.09 -8.35
C ALA A 488 5.77 26.89 -8.79
N VAL A 489 5.94 26.44 -10.04
CA VAL A 489 7.20 26.50 -10.80
C VAL A 489 7.14 27.74 -11.68
#